data_AF-A0A061QJJ9-F1
#
_entry.id   AF-A0A061QJJ9-F1
#
_cell.length_a   1.000
_cell.length_b   1.000
_cell.length_c   1.000
_cell.angle_alpha   90.00
_cell.angle_beta   90.00
_cell.angle_gamma   90.00
#
_symmetry.space_group_name_H-M   'P 1'
#
loop_
_entity.id
_entity.type
_entity.pdbx_description
1 polymer ?
#
loop_
_entity_poly.entity_id
_entity_poly.type
_entity_poly.pdbx_seq_one_letter_code
_entity_poly.pdbx_strand_id
1 'polypeptide(L)'
;KDGPVIDLNSCKQDATAVQQKAALLKERAKLPITQTRTQLVREVLQNRCVVLVGETGSGKTTQLPQFLHEAGISKRGAIACTQPRRVAAITVAQRVAEETGTELGGLVGYSVRFEDRT
;
A
#
# COMPACT_ATOMS: atom_id res chain seq x y z
N LYS A 1 -4.87 -43.45 21.07
CA LYS A 1 -6.17 -42.92 20.61
C LYS A 1 -5.98 -41.42 20.67
N ASP A 2 -5.31 -40.86 19.67
CA ASP A 2 -4.88 -39.47 19.72
C ASP A 2 -5.24 -38.89 18.36
N GLY A 3 -6.46 -38.38 18.28
CA GLY A 3 -6.92 -37.62 17.12
C GLY A 3 -6.14 -36.32 17.00
N PRO A 4 -6.12 -35.68 15.81
CA PRO A 4 -5.45 -34.41 15.64
C PRO A 4 -6.11 -33.37 16.57
N VAL A 5 -5.32 -32.81 17.48
CA VAL A 5 -5.73 -31.69 18.32
C VAL A 5 -5.85 -30.48 17.39
N ILE A 6 -7.08 -30.12 17.02
CA ILE A 6 -7.36 -28.92 16.24
C ILE A 6 -7.13 -27.74 17.17
N ASP A 7 -6.03 -27.00 16.98
CA ASP A 7 -5.73 -25.80 17.75
C ASP A 7 -6.70 -24.67 17.36
N LEU A 8 -7.77 -24.56 18.14
CA LEU A 8 -8.84 -23.56 18.02
C LEU A 8 -8.35 -22.10 18.13
N ASN A 9 -7.10 -21.87 18.54
CA ASN A 9 -6.51 -20.53 18.60
C ASN A 9 -6.03 -20.01 17.23
N SER A 10 -5.63 -20.90 16.30
CA SER A 10 -5.21 -20.49 14.95
C SER A 10 -6.35 -19.80 14.17
N CYS A 11 -7.55 -20.40 14.19
CA CYS A 11 -8.73 -19.91 13.48
C CYS A 11 -9.25 -18.54 13.98
N LYS A 12 -8.99 -18.17 15.24
CA LYS A 12 -9.37 -16.86 15.80
C LYS A 12 -8.47 -15.71 15.33
N GLN A 13 -7.19 -15.99 15.11
CA GLN A 13 -6.24 -15.00 14.59
C GLN A 13 -6.52 -14.67 13.12
N ASP A 14 -6.91 -15.68 12.33
CA ASP A 14 -7.29 -15.50 10.93
C ASP A 14 -8.57 -14.65 10.78
N ALA A 15 -9.58 -14.88 11.62
CA ALA A 15 -10.85 -14.15 11.56
C ALA A 15 -10.69 -12.65 11.87
N THR A 16 -9.82 -12.29 12.81
CA THR A 16 -9.58 -10.89 13.21
C THR A 16 -8.76 -10.13 12.16
N ALA A 17 -7.73 -10.76 11.59
CA ALA A 17 -6.93 -10.17 10.50
C ALA A 17 -7.78 -9.93 9.24
N VAL A 18 -8.67 -10.86 8.89
CA VAL A 18 -9.59 -10.73 7.75
C VAL A 18 -10.57 -9.56 7.96
N GLN A 19 -11.10 -9.39 9.17
CA GLN A 19 -11.98 -8.26 9.49
C GLN A 19 -11.26 -6.91 9.42
N GLN A 20 -10.03 -6.83 9.92
CA GLN A 20 -9.20 -5.61 9.87
C GLN A 20 -8.88 -5.22 8.42
N LYS A 21 -8.49 -6.18 7.58
CA LYS A 21 -8.24 -5.96 6.15
C LYS A 21 -9.49 -5.46 5.41
N ALA A 22 -10.65 -6.05 5.71
CA ALA A 22 -11.92 -5.63 5.10
C ALA A 22 -12.30 -4.18 5.48
N ALA A 23 -12.04 -3.77 6.73
CA ALA A 23 -12.25 -2.39 7.18
C ALA A 23 -11.33 -1.42 6.43
N LEU A 24 -10.03 -1.73 6.31
CA LEU A 24 -9.06 -0.93 5.56
C LEU A 24 -9.46 -0.75 4.09
N LEU A 25 -9.89 -1.81 3.42
CA LEU A 25 -10.36 -1.73 2.02
C LEU A 25 -11.59 -0.82 1.88
N LYS A 26 -12.52 -0.86 2.83
CA LYS A 26 -13.67 0.06 2.85
C LYS A 26 -13.25 1.51 3.06
N GLU A 27 -12.25 1.78 3.90
CA GLU A 27 -11.72 3.14 4.07
C GLU A 27 -11.05 3.66 2.80
N ARG A 28 -10.23 2.82 2.15
CA ARG A 28 -9.56 3.16 0.89
C ARG A 28 -10.55 3.53 -0.21
N ALA A 29 -11.68 2.82 -0.30
CA ALA A 29 -12.72 3.10 -1.27
C ALA A 29 -13.37 4.49 -1.09
N LYS A 30 -13.32 5.07 0.12
CA LYS A 30 -13.87 6.41 0.40
C LYS A 30 -12.92 7.55 0.05
N LEU A 31 -11.64 7.25 -0.20
CA LEU A 31 -10.65 8.28 -0.49
C LEU A 31 -10.96 8.98 -1.82
N PRO A 32 -10.90 10.32 -1.91
CA PRO A 32 -11.20 11.07 -3.13
C PRO A 32 -10.41 10.60 -4.36
N ILE A 33 -9.13 10.20 -4.17
CA ILE A 33 -8.27 9.74 -5.25
C ILE A 33 -8.77 8.46 -5.94
N THR A 34 -9.60 7.66 -5.26
CA THR A 34 -10.11 6.40 -5.81
C THR A 34 -11.09 6.65 -6.96
N GLN A 35 -11.85 7.75 -6.92
CA GLN A 35 -12.81 8.11 -7.97
C GLN A 35 -12.13 8.48 -9.29
N THR A 36 -10.94 9.09 -9.22
CA THR A 36 -10.17 9.53 -10.39
C THR A 36 -9.06 8.56 -10.79
N ARG A 37 -9.04 7.35 -10.22
CA ARG A 37 -8.00 6.33 -10.43
C ARG A 37 -7.69 6.08 -11.91
N THR A 38 -8.70 5.79 -12.74
CA THR A 38 -8.50 5.46 -14.16
C THR A 38 -7.92 6.63 -14.94
N GLN A 39 -8.38 7.84 -14.66
CA GLN A 39 -7.86 9.06 -15.28
C GLN A 39 -6.41 9.29 -14.87
N LEU A 40 -6.07 9.16 -13.59
CA LEU A 40 -4.70 9.35 -13.09
C LEU A 40 -3.72 8.39 -13.74
N VAL A 41 -4.04 7.09 -13.81
CA VAL A 41 -3.18 6.10 -14.44
C VAL A 41 -2.99 6.44 -15.93
N ARG A 42 -4.05 6.83 -16.63
CA ARG A 42 -3.97 7.25 -18.03
C ARG A 42 -3.03 8.44 -18.20
N GLU A 43 -3.21 9.50 -17.42
CA GLU A 43 -2.37 10.69 -17.51
C GLU A 43 -0.89 10.38 -17.26
N VAL A 44 -0.59 9.52 -16.28
CA VAL A 44 0.79 9.10 -15.98
C VAL A 44 1.39 8.24 -17.09
N LEU A 45 0.60 7.40 -17.77
CA LEU A 45 1.08 6.60 -18.90
C LEU A 45 1.29 7.42 -20.17
N GLN A 46 0.54 8.50 -20.35
CA GLN A 46 0.59 9.35 -21.56
C GLN A 46 1.63 10.47 -21.46
N ASN A 47 2.00 10.89 -20.24
CA ASN A 47 2.89 12.02 -20.01
C ASN A 47 4.15 11.59 -19.25
N ARG A 48 5.31 12.14 -19.63
CA ARG A 48 6.57 11.92 -18.89
C ARG A 48 6.60 12.57 -17.52
N CYS A 49 5.80 13.61 -17.31
CA CYS A 49 5.70 14.35 -16.05
C CYS A 49 4.25 14.76 -15.82
N VAL A 50 3.74 14.53 -14.61
CA VAL A 50 2.38 14.88 -14.19
C VAL A 50 2.45 15.55 -12.82
N VAL A 51 1.77 16.68 -12.66
CA VAL A 51 1.64 17.36 -11.37
C VAL A 51 0.28 17.02 -10.78
N LEU A 52 0.29 16.26 -9.68
CA LEU A 52 -0.93 15.89 -8.96
C LEU A 52 -1.15 16.85 -7.79
N VAL A 53 -2.28 17.57 -7.80
CA VAL A 53 -2.70 18.47 -6.72
C VAL A 53 -3.92 17.88 -6.01
N GLY A 54 -3.91 17.94 -4.68
CA GLY A 54 -5.06 17.55 -3.86
C GLY A 54 -4.79 17.81 -2.38
N GLU A 55 -5.83 17.89 -1.57
CA GLU A 55 -5.73 18.16 -0.12
C GLU A 55 -4.99 17.06 0.65
N THR A 56 -4.47 17.37 1.83
CA THR A 56 -3.92 16.35 2.75
C THR A 56 -5.01 15.35 3.13
N GLY A 57 -4.69 14.04 3.16
CA GLY A 57 -5.69 13.00 3.45
C GLY A 57 -6.44 12.47 2.22
N SER A 58 -6.27 13.08 1.03
CA SER A 58 -6.87 12.58 -0.22
C SER A 58 -6.36 11.21 -0.69
N GLY A 59 -5.31 10.66 -0.08
CA GLY A 59 -4.73 9.35 -0.43
C GLY A 59 -3.59 9.40 -1.46
N LYS A 60 -3.03 10.56 -1.79
CA LYS A 60 -1.95 10.71 -2.79
C LYS A 60 -0.76 9.78 -2.53
N THR A 61 -0.18 9.86 -1.34
CA THR A 61 1.06 9.12 -1.03
C THR A 61 0.83 7.62 -0.84
N THR A 62 -0.37 7.22 -0.41
CA THR A 62 -0.68 5.82 -0.10
C THR A 62 -1.27 5.08 -1.30
N GLN A 63 -2.18 5.69 -2.05
CA GLN A 63 -2.96 4.99 -3.09
C GLN A 63 -2.35 5.11 -4.48
N LEU A 64 -1.79 6.27 -4.85
CA LEU A 64 -1.22 6.46 -6.19
C LEU A 64 -0.16 5.40 -6.54
N PRO A 65 0.82 5.08 -5.67
CA PRO A 65 1.85 4.09 -5.99
C PRO A 65 1.26 2.70 -6.24
N GLN A 66 0.21 2.34 -5.49
CA GLN A 66 -0.51 1.08 -5.66
C GLN A 66 -1.25 1.04 -7.01
N PHE A 67 -1.92 2.12 -7.41
CA PHE A 67 -2.58 2.20 -8.72
C PHE A 67 -1.60 2.06 -9.88
N LEU A 68 -0.42 2.68 -9.77
CA LEU A 68 0.65 2.58 -10.77
C LEU A 68 1.27 1.17 -10.80
N HIS A 69 1.42 0.54 -9.64
CA HIS A 69 1.86 -0.86 -9.55
C HIS A 69 0.85 -1.80 -10.22
N GLU A 70 -0.44 -1.67 -9.90
CA GLU A 70 -1.53 -2.46 -10.51
C GLU A 70 -1.64 -2.24 -12.03
N ALA A 71 -1.31 -1.03 -12.52
CA ALA A 71 -1.22 -0.72 -13.94
C ALA A 71 0.01 -1.35 -14.64
N GLY A 72 0.89 -2.02 -13.90
CA GLY A 72 2.05 -2.73 -14.43
C GLY A 72 3.28 -1.85 -14.68
N ILE A 73 3.29 -0.60 -14.18
CA ILE A 73 4.46 0.30 -14.33
C ILE A 73 5.69 -0.27 -13.62
N SER A 74 5.47 -0.90 -12.47
CA SER A 74 6.49 -1.62 -11.68
C SER A 74 7.10 -2.83 -12.37
N LYS A 75 6.57 -3.30 -13.51
CA LYS A 75 7.17 -4.42 -14.26
C LYS A 75 8.47 -4.04 -14.96
N ARG A 76 8.72 -2.74 -15.15
CA ARG A 76 9.92 -2.21 -15.84
C ARG A 76 10.97 -1.67 -14.88
N GLY A 77 10.72 -1.68 -13.57
CA GLY A 77 11.59 -1.12 -12.55
C GLY A 77 10.84 -0.83 -11.25
N ALA A 78 11.44 -0.07 -10.34
CA ALA A 78 10.82 0.28 -9.06
C ALA A 78 10.01 1.59 -9.15
N ILE A 79 8.94 1.69 -8.36
CA ILE A 79 8.22 2.95 -8.13
C ILE A 79 8.76 3.54 -6.83
N ALA A 80 9.41 4.69 -6.91
CA ALA A 80 9.93 5.40 -5.75
C ALA A 80 8.99 6.50 -5.29
N CYS A 81 8.66 6.50 -3.99
CA CYS A 81 7.87 7.55 -3.36
C CYS A 81 8.71 8.27 -2.31
N THR A 82 9.21 9.45 -2.66
CA THR A 82 10.09 10.22 -1.78
C THR A 82 9.27 10.98 -0.73
N GLN A 83 9.75 10.97 0.52
CA GLN A 83 9.23 11.79 1.61
C GLN A 83 10.37 12.58 2.25
N PRO A 84 10.20 13.88 2.52
CA PRO A 84 11.27 14.70 3.12
C PRO A 84 11.54 14.36 4.59
N ARG A 85 10.60 13.72 5.28
CA ARG A 85 10.73 13.34 6.70
C ARG A 85 10.90 11.83 6.83
N ARG A 86 11.93 11.41 7.57
CA ARG A 86 12.22 9.98 7.85
C ARG A 86 10.99 9.23 8.38
N VAL A 87 10.33 9.80 9.39
CA VAL A 87 9.14 9.19 10.01
C VAL A 87 8.02 8.99 8.97
N ALA A 88 7.82 9.95 8.07
CA ALA A 88 6.79 9.82 7.03
C ALA A 88 7.14 8.74 6.00
N ALA A 89 8.42 8.56 5.64
CA ALA A 89 8.84 7.49 4.73
C ALA A 89 8.54 6.11 5.32
N ILE A 90 8.91 5.91 6.60
CA ILE A 90 8.73 4.63 7.31
C ILE A 90 7.23 4.32 7.49
N THR A 91 6.45 5.27 8.00
CA THR A 91 5.02 5.03 8.30
C THR A 91 4.19 4.83 7.05
N VAL A 92 4.49 5.54 5.95
CA VAL A 92 3.83 5.33 4.66
C VAL A 92 4.13 3.94 4.13
N ALA A 93 5.39 3.50 4.15
CA ALA A 93 5.76 2.17 3.66
C ALA A 93 5.07 1.05 4.48
N GLN A 94 5.06 1.17 5.81
CA GLN A 94 4.33 0.25 6.70
C GLN A 94 2.83 0.23 6.36
N ARG A 95 2.20 1.40 6.23
CA ARG A 95 0.78 1.50 5.90
C ARG A 95 0.46 0.85 4.55
N VAL A 96 1.29 1.08 3.53
CA VAL A 96 1.07 0.50 2.19
C VAL A 96 1.32 -1.02 2.19
N ALA A 97 2.27 -1.51 2.98
CA ALA A 97 2.48 -2.95 3.19
C ALA A 97 1.24 -3.61 3.82
N GLU A 98 0.66 -3.01 4.87
CA GLU A 98 -0.59 -3.47 5.49
C GLU A 98 -1.76 -3.47 4.48
N GLU A 99 -1.91 -2.39 3.72
CA GLU A 99 -3.00 -2.24 2.74
C GLU A 99 -2.91 -3.23 1.57
N THR A 100 -1.70 -3.65 1.20
CA THR A 100 -1.45 -4.67 0.19
C THR A 100 -1.43 -6.09 0.76
N GLY A 101 -1.38 -6.22 2.09
CA GLY A 101 -1.21 -7.50 2.78
C GLY A 101 0.13 -8.16 2.49
N THR A 102 1.18 -7.36 2.33
CA THR A 102 2.55 -7.82 2.09
C THR A 102 3.45 -7.54 3.28
N GLU A 103 4.50 -8.34 3.43
CA GLU A 103 5.53 -8.07 4.44
C GLU A 103 6.42 -6.91 3.99
N LEU A 104 6.79 -6.05 4.94
CA LEU A 104 7.67 -4.92 4.71
C LEU A 104 9.08 -5.41 4.34
N GLY A 105 9.63 -4.90 3.24
CA GLY A 105 10.87 -5.39 2.62
C GLY A 105 10.64 -6.44 1.53
N GLY A 106 9.39 -6.81 1.25
CA GLY A 106 9.01 -7.62 0.09
C GLY A 106 8.57 -6.74 -1.07
N LEU A 107 7.26 -6.67 -1.30
CA LEU A 107 6.69 -5.83 -2.37
C LEU A 107 6.85 -4.33 -2.08
N VAL A 108 6.81 -3.97 -0.80
CA VAL A 108 6.83 -2.58 -0.32
C VAL A 108 7.92 -2.46 0.73
N GLY A 109 8.73 -1.41 0.61
CA GLY A 109 9.85 -1.16 1.52
C GLY A 109 10.15 0.33 1.65
N TYR A 110 11.14 0.65 2.48
CA TYR A 110 11.68 2.00 2.59
C TYR A 110 13.20 1.96 2.75
N SER A 111 13.86 3.02 2.30
CA SER A 111 15.28 3.26 2.54
C SER A 111 15.46 4.68 3.08
N VAL A 112 16.07 4.79 4.26
CA VAL A 112 16.37 6.07 4.93
C VAL A 112 17.80 6.02 5.45
N ARG A 113 18.35 7.18 5.83
CA ARG A 113 19.73 7.23 6.32
C ARG A 113 19.89 6.30 7.53
N PHE A 114 20.83 5.36 7.42
CA PHE A 114 21.17 4.34 8.41
C PHE A 114 20.15 3.20 8.61
N GLU A 115 19.10 3.10 7.80
CA GLU A 115 18.11 2.03 7.89
C GLU A 115 17.51 1.72 6.52
N ASP A 116 17.65 0.48 6.07
CA ASP A 116 17.11 0.01 4.79
C ASP A 116 16.30 -1.26 5.00
N ARG A 117 15.07 -1.25 4.48
CA ARG A 117 14.15 -2.38 4.42
C ARG A 117 13.45 -2.38 3.06
N THR A 118 14.23 -2.40 1.99
CA THR A 118 13.78 -2.67 0.61
C THR A 118 14.19 -4.03 0.11
#